data_AF-A0A925H235-F1
#
_entry.id   AF-A0A925H235-F1
#
_cell.length_a   1.000
_cell.length_b   1.000
_cell.length_c   1.000
_cell.angle_alpha   90.00
_cell.angle_beta   90.00
_cell.angle_gamma   90.00
#
_symmetry.space_group_name_H-M   'P 1'
#
loop_
_entity.id
_entity.type
_entity.pdbx_description
1 polymer ?
#
loop_
_entity_poly.entity_id
_entity_poly.type
_entity_poly.pdbx_seq_one_letter_code
_entity_poly.pdbx_strand_id
1 'polypeptide(L)'
;DTSGSAGIAAALAIGVREGWLDAKARSAAAKTLAGLRAHLTPDGFLGGVTQANKAGEGLQRGDYRVIYQMGVGIMGQLIAALDPGR
;
A
#
# COMPACT_ATOMS: atom_id res chain seq x y z
N ASP A 1 0.12 8.18 -4.35
CA ASP A 1 0.83 7.96 -3.08
C ASP A 1 0.88 6.46 -2.77
N THR A 2 2.04 5.92 -2.45
CA THR A 2 2.23 4.47 -2.26
C THR A 2 1.73 3.96 -0.91
N SER A 3 1.83 4.73 0.19
CA SER A 3 1.35 4.27 1.51
C SER A 3 -0.18 4.22 1.57
N GLY A 4 -0.88 5.24 1.08
CA GLY A 4 -2.33 5.25 0.98
C GLY A 4 -2.86 4.16 0.05
N SER A 5 -2.21 3.96 -1.10
CA SER A 5 -2.58 2.88 -2.03
C SER A 5 -2.38 1.50 -1.41
N ALA A 6 -1.26 1.28 -0.70
CA ALA A 6 -1.00 0.04 0.02
C ALA A 6 -2.05 -0.20 1.12
N GLY A 7 -2.45 0.84 1.85
CA GLY A 7 -3.43 0.74 2.94
C GLY A 7 -4.81 0.34 2.44
N ILE A 8 -5.30 1.01 1.39
CA ILE A 8 -6.60 0.68 0.77
C ILE A 8 -6.55 -0.73 0.19
N ALA A 9 -5.50 -1.09 -0.53
CA ALA A 9 -5.35 -2.43 -1.09
C ALA A 9 -5.29 -3.52 -0.01
N ALA A 10 -4.58 -3.27 1.10
CA ALA A 10 -4.53 -4.20 2.23
C ALA A 10 -5.92 -4.42 2.82
N ALA A 11 -6.69 -3.34 3.04
CA ALA A 11 -8.06 -3.44 3.51
C ALA A 11 -8.98 -4.22 2.54
N LEU A 12 -8.84 -4.00 1.22
CA LEU A 12 -9.58 -4.75 0.20
C LEU A 12 -9.23 -6.24 0.26
N ALA A 13 -7.94 -6.60 0.32
CA ALA A 13 -7.50 -7.98 0.37
C ALA A 13 -7.97 -8.68 1.66
N ILE A 14 -7.86 -8.01 2.81
CA ILE A 14 -8.38 -8.50 4.09
C ILE A 14 -9.90 -8.69 4.00
N GLY A 15 -10.64 -7.71 3.50
CA GLY A 15 -12.09 -7.81 3.36
C GLY A 15 -12.53 -9.00 2.50
N VAL A 16 -11.78 -9.36 1.45
CA VAL A 16 -12.04 -10.60 0.68
C VAL A 16 -11.75 -11.84 1.50
N ARG A 17 -10.62 -11.87 2.22
CA ARG A 17 -10.25 -13.01 3.06
C ARG A 17 -11.28 -13.29 4.15
N GLU A 18 -11.83 -12.25 4.76
CA GLU A 18 -12.88 -12.36 5.78
C GLU A 18 -14.28 -12.61 5.19
N GLY A 19 -14.41 -12.70 3.86
CA GLY A 19 -15.69 -12.96 3.18
C GLY A 19 -16.63 -11.75 3.10
N TRP A 20 -16.14 -10.54 3.38
CA TRP A 20 -16.93 -9.30 3.32
C TRP A 20 -16.99 -8.70 1.92
N LEU A 21 -15.98 -8.94 1.08
CA LEU A 21 -15.85 -8.39 -0.26
C LEU A 21 -15.68 -9.50 -1.31
N ASP A 22 -15.95 -9.17 -2.56
CA ASP A 22 -15.92 -10.12 -3.68
C ASP A 22 -14.55 -10.20 -4.39
N ALA A 23 -14.46 -11.05 -5.42
CA ALA A 23 -13.24 -11.24 -6.21
C ALA A 23 -12.76 -9.97 -6.94
N LYS A 24 -13.62 -8.94 -7.15
CA LYS A 24 -13.20 -7.69 -7.77
C LYS A 24 -12.30 -6.90 -6.82
N ALA A 25 -12.61 -6.89 -5.52
CA ALA A 25 -11.75 -6.28 -4.50
C ALA A 25 -10.37 -6.96 -4.45
N ARG A 26 -10.32 -8.29 -4.55
CA ARG A 26 -9.05 -9.04 -4.62
C ARG A 26 -8.24 -8.66 -5.86
N SER A 27 -8.90 -8.56 -7.01
CA SER A 27 -8.26 -8.18 -8.28
C SER A 27 -7.69 -6.76 -8.21
N ALA A 28 -8.43 -5.82 -7.61
CA ALA A 28 -7.96 -4.46 -7.39
C ALA A 28 -6.74 -4.42 -6.44
N ALA A 29 -6.78 -5.16 -5.33
CA ALA A 29 -5.67 -5.26 -4.40
C ALA A 29 -4.41 -5.86 -5.05
N ALA A 30 -4.55 -6.92 -5.85
CA ALA A 30 -3.45 -7.54 -6.59
C ALA A 30 -2.85 -6.59 -7.64
N LYS A 31 -3.68 -5.84 -8.36
CA LYS A 31 -3.22 -4.80 -9.31
C LYS A 31 -2.42 -3.72 -8.59
N THR A 32 -2.88 -3.28 -7.42
CA THR A 32 -2.15 -2.29 -6.62
C THR A 32 -0.82 -2.85 -6.13
N LEU A 33 -0.76 -4.11 -5.66
CA LEU A 33 0.51 -4.74 -5.27
C LEU A 33 1.52 -4.76 -6.43
N ALA A 34 1.08 -5.08 -7.64
CA ALA A 34 1.93 -5.04 -8.83
C ALA A 34 2.49 -3.62 -9.09
N GLY A 35 1.67 -2.58 -8.93
CA GLY A 35 2.12 -1.18 -9.02
C GLY A 35 3.11 -0.79 -7.93
N LEU A 36 2.87 -1.20 -6.68
CA LEU A 36 3.74 -0.90 -5.54
C LEU A 36 5.14 -1.51 -5.68
N ARG A 37 5.26 -2.69 -6.30
CA ARG A 37 6.56 -3.33 -6.56
C ARG A 37 7.50 -2.47 -7.40
N ALA A 38 6.97 -1.63 -8.29
CA ALA A 38 7.78 -0.70 -9.08
C ALA A 38 8.38 0.46 -8.26
N HIS A 39 7.90 0.65 -7.02
CA HIS A 39 8.39 1.68 -6.09
C HIS A 39 9.30 1.12 -4.99
N LEU A 40 9.63 -0.18 -5.04
CA LEU A 40 10.62 -0.75 -4.12
C LEU A 40 12.02 -0.31 -4.53
N THR A 41 12.78 0.15 -3.55
CA THR A 41 14.22 0.34 -3.69
C THR A 41 14.92 -1.03 -3.69
N PRO A 42 16.17 -1.13 -4.21
CA PRO A 42 16.90 -2.40 -4.24
C PRO A 42 17.11 -3.05 -2.87
N ASP A 43 17.15 -2.24 -1.80
CA ASP A 43 17.25 -2.66 -0.40
C ASP A 43 15.90 -2.92 0.28
N GLY A 44 14.79 -2.84 -0.47
CA GLY A 44 13.47 -3.31 -0.03
C GLY A 44 12.60 -2.26 0.66
N PHE A 45 12.98 -0.99 0.65
CA PHE A 45 12.12 0.09 1.15
C PHE A 45 11.09 0.52 0.10
N LEU A 46 9.91 0.93 0.58
CA LEU A 46 8.87 1.48 -0.29
C LEU A 46 9.05 3.00 -0.42
N GLY A 47 9.42 3.45 -1.61
CA GLY A 47 9.43 4.87 -1.98
C GLY A 47 8.06 5.38 -2.40
N GLY A 48 7.97 6.66 -2.77
CA GLY A 48 6.72 7.25 -3.28
C GLY A 48 5.66 7.52 -2.21
N VAL A 49 6.06 7.50 -0.93
CA VAL A 49 5.18 7.72 0.24
C VAL A 49 5.02 9.22 0.50
N THR A 50 3.79 9.68 0.72
CA THR A 50 3.52 11.04 1.19
C THR A 50 4.06 11.20 2.60
N GLN A 51 4.74 12.33 2.85
CA GLN A 51 5.31 12.66 4.16
C GLN A 51 4.23 12.79 5.24
N ALA A 52 4.61 12.67 6.52
CA ALA A 52 3.73 13.09 7.62
C ALA A 52 3.28 14.56 7.45
N ASN A 53 2.05 14.86 7.83
CA ASN A 53 1.38 16.16 7.66
C ASN A 53 1.92 17.31 8.55
N LYS A 54 3.17 17.21 9.02
CA LYS A 54 3.79 18.18 9.94
C LYS A 54 3.85 19.61 9.36
N ALA A 55 3.82 19.75 8.04
CA ALA A 55 3.76 21.04 7.35
C ALA A 55 2.37 21.33 6.72
N GLY A 56 1.33 20.68 7.22
CA GLY A 56 -0.06 20.92 6.80
C GLY A 56 -0.44 20.31 5.45
N GLU A 57 -1.62 20.71 4.96
CA GLU A 57 -2.28 20.17 3.77
C GLU A 57 -1.49 20.44 2.48
N GLY A 58 -0.82 21.59 2.36
CA GLY A 58 -0.02 21.94 1.19
C GLY A 58 1.06 20.88 0.90
N LEU A 59 1.73 20.38 1.94
CA LEU A 59 2.70 19.28 1.82
C LEU A 59 2.04 17.97 1.38
N GLN A 60 0.81 17.70 1.83
CA GLN A 60 0.07 16.48 1.48
C GLN A 60 -0.41 16.47 0.03
N ARG A 61 -0.84 17.64 -0.48
CA ARG A 61 -1.34 17.81 -1.85
C ARG A 61 -0.24 17.92 -2.90
N GLY A 62 0.96 18.35 -2.50
CA GLY A 62 2.10 18.44 -3.40
C GLY A 62 2.65 17.09 -3.84
N ASP A 63 3.70 17.13 -4.68
CA ASP A 63 4.35 15.95 -5.25
C ASP A 63 5.55 15.45 -4.45
N TYR A 64 5.83 16.06 -3.29
CA TYR A 64 6.92 15.62 -2.43
C TYR A 64 6.66 14.21 -1.88
N ARG A 65 7.58 13.28 -2.15
CA ARG A 65 7.51 11.90 -1.69
C ARG A 65 8.81 11.49 -1.00
N VAL A 66 8.69 10.57 -0.07
CA VAL A 66 9.79 10.04 0.73
C VAL A 66 9.79 8.52 0.78
N ILE A 67 10.83 7.99 1.39
CA ILE A 67 10.84 6.63 1.94
C ILE A 67 10.39 6.72 3.40
N TYR A 68 9.40 5.93 3.77
CA TYR A 68 8.92 5.87 5.15
C TYR A 68 8.53 4.45 5.54
N GLN A 69 9.05 3.97 6.68
CA GLN A 69 8.98 2.56 7.09
C GLN A 69 7.54 2.05 7.27
N MET A 70 6.62 2.94 7.61
CA MET A 70 5.20 2.60 7.66
C MET A 70 4.68 2.08 6.30
N GLY A 71 5.13 2.66 5.18
CA GLY A 71 4.71 2.25 3.84
C GLY A 71 5.07 0.79 3.52
N VAL A 72 6.30 0.37 3.82
CA VAL A 72 6.72 -1.02 3.60
C VAL A 72 6.00 -1.99 4.56
N GLY A 73 5.73 -1.57 5.80
CA GLY A 73 4.95 -2.36 6.75
C GLY A 73 3.52 -2.64 6.26
N ILE A 74 2.84 -1.62 5.71
CA ILE A 74 1.51 -1.77 5.13
C ILE A 74 1.54 -2.65 3.86
N MET A 75 2.55 -2.48 2.99
CA MET A 75 2.73 -3.36 1.84
C MET A 75 2.91 -4.83 2.27
N GLY A 76 3.60 -5.08 3.39
CA GLY A 76 3.69 -6.41 3.99
C GLY A 76 2.32 -6.99 4.37
N GLN A 77 1.43 -6.19 4.96
CA GLN A 77 0.05 -6.61 5.26
C GLN A 77 -0.74 -6.95 4.00
N LEU A 78 -0.59 -6.15 2.93
CA LEU A 78 -1.20 -6.45 1.63
C LEU A 78 -0.71 -7.79 1.07
N ILE A 79 0.60 -8.04 1.11
CA ILE A 79 1.18 -9.31 0.64
C ILE A 79 0.59 -10.49 1.43
N ALA A 80 0.58 -10.40 2.76
CA ALA A 80 0.04 -11.45 3.63
C ALA A 80 -1.45 -11.71 3.39
N ALA A 81 -2.24 -10.66 3.12
CA ALA A 81 -3.67 -10.81 2.85
C ALA A 81 -3.96 -11.43 1.47
N LEU A 82 -3.07 -11.26 0.49
CA LEU A 82 -3.22 -11.82 -0.86
C LEU A 82 -2.71 -13.27 -0.98
N ASP A 83 -1.79 -13.67 -0.09
CA ASP A 83 -1.20 -15.00 -0.01
C ASP A 83 -1.56 -15.72 1.31
N PRO A 84 -2.77 -16.30 1.41
CA PRO A 84 -3.23 -17.00 2.61
C PRO A 84 -2.54 -18.35 2.85
N GLY A 85 -1.54 -18.72 2.04
CA GLY A 85 -0.86 -20.02 2.09
C GLY A 85 0.27 -20.14 3.11
N ARG A 86 0.33 -19.25 4.11
CA ARG A 86 1.30 -19.28 5.20
C ARG A 86 0.63 -19.19 6.56
#